data_AF-A0A4S5BHS2-F1
#
_entry.id   AF-A0A4S5BHS2-F1
#
_cell.length_a   1.000
_cell.length_b   1.000
_cell.length_c   1.000
_cell.angle_alpha   90.00
_cell.angle_beta   90.00
_cell.angle_gamma   90.00
#
_symmetry.space_group_name_H-M   'P 1'
#
loop_
_entity.id
_entity.type
_entity.pdbx_description
1 polymer ?
#
loop_
_entity_poly.entity_id
_entity_poly.type
_entity_poly.pdbx_seq_one_letter_code
_entity_poly.pdbx_strand_id
1 'polypeptide(L)'
;MEKKLIETTGFGTIDWSTDQINLILSTKNTELSSTMSGAGFTGHHINNVSKYPAWAGDPRNIIFLSNNPNGGDHLNSNQGHRGAWSNQSNGRLIDREEMIKQWKKSQEC
;
A
#
# COMPACT_ATOMS: atom_id res chain seq x y z
N MET A 1 1.65 6.90 6.26
CA MET A 1 1.81 7.65 4.98
C MET A 1 0.64 7.45 4.04
N GLU A 2 0.08 6.24 3.89
CA GLU A 2 -1.13 6.00 3.08
C GLU A 2 -2.29 6.95 3.44
N LYS A 3 -2.63 7.03 4.73
CA LYS A 3 -3.66 7.95 5.24
C LYS A 3 -3.42 9.40 4.81
N LYS A 4 -2.18 9.91 4.96
CA LYS A 4 -1.81 11.28 4.59
C LYS A 4 -1.98 11.56 3.09
N LEU A 5 -1.68 10.56 2.24
CA LEU A 5 -1.91 10.66 0.79
C LEU A 5 -3.41 10.85 0.52
N ILE A 6 -4.24 9.97 1.08
CA ILE A 6 -5.70 10.01 0.93
C ILE A 6 -6.29 11.32 1.50
N GLU A 7 -5.85 11.75 2.69
CA GLU A 7 -6.26 13.03 3.30
C GLU A 7 -5.96 14.23 2.40
N THR A 8 -4.88 14.18 1.63
CA THR A 8 -4.45 15.30 0.79
C THR A 8 -5.07 15.26 -0.60
N THR A 9 -5.09 14.10 -1.24
CA THR A 9 -5.40 13.97 -2.66
C THR A 9 -6.76 13.34 -2.95
N GLY A 10 -7.39 12.74 -1.94
CA GLY A 10 -8.64 11.97 -2.08
C GLY A 10 -8.46 10.56 -2.65
N PHE A 11 -7.23 10.14 -3.00
CA PHE A 11 -6.92 8.82 -3.53
C PHE A 11 -5.70 8.19 -2.84
N GLY A 12 -5.57 6.87 -2.91
CA GLY A 12 -4.44 6.15 -2.31
C GLY A 12 -3.51 5.52 -3.33
N THR A 13 -2.69 4.58 -2.85
CA THR A 13 -1.72 3.85 -3.70
C THR A 13 -2.34 2.70 -4.49
N ILE A 14 -3.55 2.28 -4.09
CA ILE A 14 -4.44 1.42 -4.86
C ILE A 14 -5.81 2.11 -4.97
N ASP A 15 -6.69 1.56 -5.80
CA ASP A 15 -8.05 2.04 -5.97
C ASP A 15 -8.93 1.62 -4.78
N TRP A 16 -8.91 2.44 -3.72
CA TRP A 16 -9.69 2.22 -2.52
C TRP A 16 -11.16 2.59 -2.76
N SER A 17 -12.08 1.72 -2.34
CA SER A 17 -13.50 2.07 -2.29
C SER A 17 -13.75 3.20 -1.29
N THR A 18 -14.89 3.91 -1.42
CA THR A 18 -15.28 4.97 -0.49
C THR A 18 -15.30 4.50 0.97
N ASP A 19 -15.80 3.28 1.23
CA ASP A 19 -15.84 2.71 2.57
C ASP A 19 -14.43 2.42 3.11
N GLN A 20 -13.53 1.94 2.25
CA GLN A 20 -12.13 1.70 2.61
C GLN A 20 -11.38 3.01 2.87
N ILE A 21 -11.63 4.05 2.07
CA ILE A 21 -11.12 5.40 2.32
C ILE A 21 -11.58 5.87 3.70
N ASN A 22 -12.88 5.78 4.00
CA ASN A 22 -13.43 6.19 5.30
C ASN A 22 -12.82 5.39 6.47
N LEU A 23 -12.60 4.08 6.28
CA LEU A 23 -11.92 3.24 7.26
C LEU A 23 -10.48 3.71 7.52
N ILE A 24 -9.71 3.97 6.47
CA ILE A 24 -8.33 4.46 6.57
C ILE A 24 -8.30 5.84 7.27
N LEU A 25 -9.20 6.74 6.89
CA LEU A 25 -9.28 8.10 7.44
C LEU A 25 -9.71 8.14 8.91
N SER A 26 -10.59 7.23 9.33
CA SER A 26 -11.03 7.13 10.74
C SER A 26 -10.03 6.38 11.64
N THR A 27 -9.15 5.56 11.06
CA THR A 27 -8.19 4.75 11.83
C THR A 27 -6.98 5.57 12.30
N LYS A 28 -6.50 5.32 13.52
CA LYS A 28 -5.24 5.91 14.00
C LYS A 28 -4.06 5.35 13.23
N ASN A 29 -3.05 6.17 12.96
CA ASN A 29 -1.87 5.75 12.19
C ASN A 29 -1.18 4.50 12.78
N THR A 30 -1.14 4.38 14.11
CA THR A 30 -0.54 3.24 14.83
C THR A 30 -1.34 1.94 14.67
N GLU A 31 -2.62 2.03 14.34
CA GLU A 31 -3.55 0.89 14.23
C GLU A 31 -3.85 0.56 12.75
N LEU A 32 -3.38 1.37 11.80
CA LEU A 32 -3.74 1.24 10.38
C LEU A 32 -3.41 -0.14 9.83
N SER A 33 -2.23 -0.69 10.14
CA SER A 33 -1.85 -2.03 9.66
C SER A 33 -2.78 -3.12 10.22
N SER A 34 -3.11 -3.08 11.52
CA SER A 34 -4.00 -4.07 12.14
C SER A 34 -5.43 -3.93 11.65
N THR A 35 -5.93 -2.71 11.48
CA THR A 35 -7.29 -2.46 10.98
C THR A 35 -7.42 -2.93 9.54
N MET A 36 -6.45 -2.58 8.67
CA MET A 36 -6.46 -3.05 7.28
C MET A 36 -6.32 -4.57 7.20
N SER A 37 -5.54 -5.18 8.09
CA SER A 37 -5.49 -6.65 8.21
C SER A 37 -6.84 -7.25 8.56
N GLY A 38 -7.58 -6.67 9.52
CA GLY A 38 -8.94 -7.08 9.86
C GLY A 38 -9.94 -6.88 8.72
N ALA A 39 -9.69 -5.90 7.85
CA ALA A 39 -10.49 -5.61 6.66
C ALA A 39 -10.10 -6.47 5.43
N GLY A 40 -9.23 -7.48 5.59
CA GLY A 40 -8.84 -8.37 4.50
C GLY A 40 -7.77 -7.80 3.57
N PHE A 41 -6.87 -6.95 4.07
CA PHE A 41 -5.70 -6.47 3.35
C PHE A 41 -4.41 -6.93 4.02
N THR A 42 -3.31 -6.96 3.30
CA THR A 42 -1.99 -7.29 3.86
C THR A 42 -0.96 -6.30 3.34
N GLY A 43 -0.09 -5.84 4.24
CA GLY A 43 1.10 -5.09 3.85
C GLY A 43 2.08 -6.02 3.14
N HIS A 44 2.19 -5.87 1.83
CA HIS A 44 3.09 -6.62 0.98
C HIS A 44 4.37 -5.84 0.73
N HIS A 45 5.53 -6.48 0.93
CA HIS A 45 6.80 -5.90 0.54
C HIS A 45 6.96 -5.94 -0.98
N ILE A 46 7.16 -4.78 -1.61
CA ILE A 46 7.29 -4.65 -3.07
C ILE A 46 8.58 -5.31 -3.56
N ASN A 47 9.66 -5.18 -2.81
CA ASN A 47 10.95 -5.80 -3.07
C ASN A 47 11.35 -6.71 -1.92
N ASN A 48 11.93 -7.85 -2.25
CA ASN A 48 12.38 -8.83 -1.26
C ASN A 48 13.43 -8.26 -0.30
N VAL A 49 13.11 -8.26 0.99
CA VAL A 49 13.97 -7.77 2.07
C VAL A 49 15.27 -8.57 2.21
N SER A 50 15.28 -9.87 1.89
CA SER A 50 16.52 -10.67 1.94
C SER A 50 17.54 -10.22 0.90
N LYS A 51 17.08 -9.66 -0.22
CA LYS A 51 17.93 -9.13 -1.30
C LYS A 51 18.23 -7.64 -1.11
N TYR A 52 17.33 -6.91 -0.45
CA TYR A 52 17.43 -5.48 -0.17
C TYR A 52 17.19 -5.19 1.31
N PRO A 53 18.10 -5.58 2.22
CA PRO A 53 17.89 -5.47 3.66
C PRO A 53 17.72 -4.02 4.13
N ALA A 54 18.31 -3.06 3.41
CA ALA A 54 18.14 -1.63 3.66
C ALA A 54 16.68 -1.15 3.55
N TRP A 55 15.81 -1.89 2.85
CA TRP A 55 14.41 -1.55 2.66
C TRP A 55 13.46 -2.28 3.61
N ALA A 56 13.97 -3.05 4.57
CA ALA A 56 13.16 -3.80 5.55
C ALA A 56 12.21 -2.89 6.35
N GLY A 57 12.71 -1.71 6.73
CA GLY A 57 11.94 -0.71 7.49
C GLY A 57 11.44 0.46 6.65
N ASP A 58 11.64 0.44 5.33
CA ASP A 58 11.23 1.55 4.46
C ASP A 58 9.72 1.42 4.13
N PRO A 59 8.85 2.33 4.60
CA PRO A 59 7.42 2.26 4.31
C PRO A 59 7.09 2.44 2.82
N ARG A 60 8.01 2.96 2.01
CA ARG A 60 7.87 3.05 0.55
C ARG A 60 8.02 1.69 -0.13
N ASN A 61 8.63 0.71 0.56
CA ASN A 61 8.72 -0.67 0.09
C ASN A 61 7.48 -1.50 0.46
N ILE A 62 6.41 -0.87 0.98
CA ILE A 62 5.18 -1.56 1.39
C ILE A 62 3.98 -1.01 0.62
N ILE A 63 3.18 -1.93 0.10
CA ILE A 63 1.86 -1.68 -0.51
C ILE A 63 0.81 -2.54 0.19
N PHE A 64 -0.40 -2.03 0.38
CA PHE A 64 -1.51 -2.86 0.84
C PHE A 64 -2.14 -3.58 -0.36
N LEU A 65 -2.29 -4.90 -0.26
CA LEU A 65 -2.99 -5.72 -1.25
C LEU A 65 -4.11 -6.50 -0.58
N SER A 66 -5.20 -6.74 -1.31
CA SER A 66 -6.30 -7.55 -0.81
C SER A 66 -5.82 -8.97 -0.52
N ASN A 67 -6.32 -9.55 0.56
CA ASN A 67 -6.01 -10.89 1.01
C ASN A 67 -7.32 -11.57 1.46
N ASN A 68 -7.76 -12.55 0.68
CA ASN A 68 -8.96 -13.34 0.92
C ASN A 68 -8.59 -14.84 0.98
N PRO A 69 -9.51 -15.77 1.24
CA PRO A 69 -9.17 -17.21 1.32
C PRO A 69 -8.47 -17.78 0.07
N ASN A 70 -8.67 -17.16 -1.10
CA ASN A 70 -7.99 -17.51 -2.36
C ASN A 70 -6.73 -16.65 -2.61
N GLY A 71 -6.22 -15.97 -1.59
CA GLY A 71 -5.01 -15.14 -1.60
C GLY A 71 -5.18 -13.71 -2.12
N GLY A 72 -6.33 -13.35 -2.71
CA GLY A 72 -6.59 -11.99 -3.20
C GLY A 72 -5.52 -11.45 -4.17
N ASP A 73 -5.37 -10.13 -4.21
CA ASP A 73 -4.31 -9.48 -5.00
C ASP A 73 -2.91 -9.77 -4.46
N HIS A 74 -2.82 -10.06 -3.17
CA HIS A 74 -1.55 -10.43 -2.53
C HIS A 74 -0.95 -11.66 -3.22
N LEU A 75 -1.77 -12.67 -3.53
CA LEU A 75 -1.34 -13.82 -4.31
C LEU A 75 -1.36 -13.54 -5.80
N ASN A 76 -2.46 -13.02 -6.35
CA ASN A 76 -2.77 -13.15 -7.77
C ASN A 76 -2.35 -11.96 -8.63
N SER A 77 -2.18 -10.77 -8.05
CA SER A 77 -1.88 -9.56 -8.84
C SER A 77 -0.42 -9.50 -9.30
N ASN A 78 -0.16 -8.62 -10.27
CA ASN A 78 1.20 -8.29 -10.73
C ASN A 78 2.06 -7.62 -9.65
N GLN A 79 1.44 -6.97 -8.67
CA GLN A 79 2.12 -6.32 -7.54
C GLN A 79 2.36 -7.28 -6.37
N GLY A 80 1.71 -8.45 -6.39
CA GLY A 80 1.87 -9.51 -5.40
C GLY A 80 2.71 -10.67 -5.93
N HIS A 81 2.30 -11.89 -5.57
CA HIS A 81 3.03 -13.13 -5.87
C HIS A 81 2.70 -13.76 -7.24
N ARG A 82 1.95 -13.08 -8.12
CA ARG A 82 1.67 -13.55 -9.50
C ARG A 82 1.20 -15.02 -9.59
N GLY A 83 0.32 -15.42 -8.68
CA GLY A 83 -0.33 -16.74 -8.65
C GLY A 83 0.41 -17.82 -7.86
N ALA A 84 1.62 -17.57 -7.33
CA ALA A 84 2.34 -18.54 -6.49
C ALA A 84 3.17 -17.85 -5.41
N TRP A 85 2.94 -18.18 -4.14
CA TRP A 85 3.64 -17.60 -2.97
C TRP A 85 5.17 -17.67 -3.03
N SER A 86 5.74 -18.62 -3.79
CA SER A 86 7.18 -18.75 -4.01
C SER A 86 7.77 -17.67 -4.94
N ASN A 87 6.94 -16.99 -5.73
CA ASN A 87 7.38 -15.92 -6.61
C ASN A 87 7.76 -14.69 -5.80
N GLN A 88 8.94 -14.13 -6.09
CA GLN A 88 9.38 -12.88 -5.51
C GLN A 88 8.77 -11.68 -6.23
N SER A 89 8.29 -10.69 -5.49
CA SER A 89 7.95 -9.37 -5.98
C SER A 89 9.22 -8.51 -6.10
N ASN A 90 9.25 -7.66 -7.13
CA ASN A 90 10.22 -6.57 -7.27
C ASN A 90 9.49 -5.42 -7.98
N GLY A 91 9.85 -4.17 -7.65
CA GLY A 91 9.17 -3.02 -8.22
C GLY A 91 9.70 -1.68 -7.71
N ARG A 92 9.14 -0.60 -8.25
CA ARG A 92 9.48 0.75 -7.79
C ARG A 92 8.92 0.97 -6.38
N LEU A 93 9.72 1.62 -5.53
CA LEU A 93 9.25 2.11 -4.23
C LEU A 93 8.15 3.15 -4.45
N ILE A 94 7.18 3.18 -3.54
CA ILE A 94 6.06 4.12 -3.59
C ILE A 94 6.35 5.30 -2.67
N ASP A 95 6.82 6.39 -3.27
CA ASP A 95 7.09 7.64 -2.56
C ASP A 95 5.82 8.49 -2.43
N ARG A 96 5.07 8.24 -1.35
CA ARG A 96 3.80 8.92 -1.08
C ARG A 96 3.99 10.41 -0.77
N GLU A 97 5.15 10.82 -0.27
CA GLU A 97 5.42 12.23 -0.01
C GLU A 97 5.63 13.00 -1.31
N GLU A 98 6.38 12.43 -2.25
CA GLU A 98 6.53 13.01 -3.58
C GLU A 98 5.21 13.02 -4.35
N MET A 99 4.38 11.97 -4.24
CA MET A 99 3.02 11.96 -4.81
C MET A 99 2.17 13.14 -4.30
N ILE A 100 2.18 13.38 -2.98
CA ILE A 100 1.48 14.52 -2.37
C ILE A 100 2.03 15.85 -2.91
N LYS A 101 3.35 15.99 -3.01
CA LYS A 101 4.00 17.21 -3.49
C LYS A 101 3.61 17.52 -4.94
N GLN A 102 3.64 16.52 -5.82
CA GLN A 102 3.25 16.68 -7.21
C GLN A 102 1.77 17.03 -7.36
N TRP A 103 0.90 16.41 -6.55
CA TRP A 103 -0.52 16.76 -6.52
C TRP A 103 -0.73 18.22 -6.11
N LYS A 104 -0.08 18.69 -5.03
CA LYS A 104 -0.21 20.09 -4.61
C LYS A 104 0.23 21.06 -5.71
N LYS A 105 1.36 20.78 -6.36
CA LYS A 105 1.85 21.58 -7.48
C LYS A 105 0.85 21.64 -8.65
N SER A 106 0.15 20.54 -8.94
CA SER A 106 -0.84 20.52 -10.03
C SER A 106 -2.12 21.29 -9.71
N GLN A 107 -2.44 21.52 -8.43
CA GLN A 107 -3.58 22.35 -8.02
C GLN A 107 -3.27 23.86 -8.03
N GLU A 108 -1.99 24.24 -8.13
CA GLU A 108 -1.53 25.64 -8.14
C GLU A 108 -1.41 26.23 -9.56
N CYS A 109 -1.75 25.46 -10.59
CA CYS A 109 -1.76 25.87 -12.01
C CYS A 109 -3.18 26.15 -12.49
#